data_AF-A0A7G2U858-F1
#
_entry.id   AF-A0A7G2U858-F1
#
_cell.length_a   1.000
_cell.length_b   1.000
_cell.length_c   1.000
_cell.angle_alpha   90.00
_cell.angle_beta   90.00
_cell.angle_gamma   90.00
#
_symmetry.space_group_name_H-M   'P 1'
#
loop_
_entity.id
_entity.type
_entity.pdbx_description
1 polymer ?
#
loop_
_entity_poly.entity_id
_entity_poly.type
_entity_poly.pdbx_seq_one_letter_code
_entity_poly.pdbx_strand_id
1 'polypeptide(L)'
;MGKPPLAKPARHRYRSSGYVDFAHGLGGVSIRPEFLDQDDFNIPEVIWAVDDIWLSGAFERKGIGIWAEKTVPLPPAGDAARKSSLAESVIEDHDRRAADLACITYMQKRYGIWTDAET
;
A
#
# COMPACT_ATOMS: atom_id res chain seq x y z
N MET A 1 -22.93 -33.67 7.57
CA MET A 1 -22.01 -32.66 6.98
C MET A 1 -22.53 -31.29 7.37
N GLY A 2 -21.75 -30.49 8.11
CA GLY A 2 -22.16 -29.14 8.50
C GLY A 2 -22.15 -28.19 7.29
N LYS A 3 -23.07 -27.23 7.25
CA LYS A 3 -23.11 -26.20 6.20
C LYS A 3 -21.77 -25.45 6.22
N PRO A 4 -21.08 -25.28 5.07
CA PRO A 4 -19.84 -24.54 5.05
C PRO A 4 -20.08 -23.11 5.57
N PRO A 5 -19.13 -22.52 6.30
CA PRO A 5 -19.26 -21.16 6.79
C PRO A 5 -19.49 -20.20 5.61
N LEU A 6 -20.41 -19.24 5.80
CA LEU A 6 -20.70 -18.23 4.79
C LEU A 6 -19.43 -17.41 4.51
N ALA A 7 -19.09 -17.27 3.24
CA ALA A 7 -17.97 -16.44 2.81
C ALA A 7 -18.21 -14.98 3.25
N LYS A 8 -17.18 -14.32 3.77
CA LYS A 8 -17.28 -12.90 4.14
C LYS A 8 -17.57 -12.10 2.86
N PRO A 9 -18.60 -11.22 2.85
CA PRO A 9 -18.90 -10.41 1.69
C PRO A 9 -17.77 -9.41 1.41
N ALA A 10 -17.55 -9.14 0.13
CA ALA A 10 -16.63 -8.10 -0.31
C ALA A 10 -17.09 -6.72 0.21
N ARG A 11 -16.14 -5.86 0.57
CA ARG A 11 -16.44 -4.55 1.20
C ARG A 11 -16.03 -3.41 0.28
N HIS A 12 -16.91 -2.44 0.11
CA HIS A 12 -16.54 -1.15 -0.48
C HIS A 12 -15.89 -0.29 0.59
N ARG A 13 -14.64 0.11 0.39
CA ARG A 13 -13.90 0.88 1.40
C ARG A 13 -14.17 2.39 1.31
N TYR A 14 -14.49 2.87 0.12
CA TYR A 14 -14.64 4.30 -0.15
C TYR A 14 -16.13 4.67 -0.25
N ARG A 15 -16.51 5.77 0.42
CA ARG A 15 -17.87 6.32 0.35
C ARG A 15 -18.12 7.04 -1.00
N SER A 16 -17.09 7.65 -1.55
CA SER A 16 -17.07 8.33 -2.85
C SER A 16 -15.74 8.05 -3.55
N SER A 17 -15.74 8.06 -4.89
CA SER A 17 -14.48 7.99 -5.64
C SER A 17 -13.72 9.31 -5.51
N GLY A 18 -12.40 9.26 -5.60
CA GLY A 18 -11.56 10.46 -5.50
C GLY A 18 -10.08 10.15 -5.36
N TYR A 19 -9.28 11.21 -5.24
CA TYR A 19 -7.86 11.10 -5.00
C TYR A 19 -7.56 10.80 -3.53
N VAL A 20 -6.56 9.95 -3.30
CA VAL A 20 -6.04 9.57 -1.99
C VAL A 20 -4.52 9.67 -1.98
N ASP A 21 -3.93 9.80 -0.80
CA ASP A 21 -2.47 9.93 -0.65
C ASP A 21 -1.75 8.59 -0.74
N PHE A 22 -2.41 7.52 -0.28
CA PHE A 22 -1.83 6.17 -0.24
C PHE A 22 -2.70 5.15 -0.97
N ALA A 23 -2.04 4.37 -1.83
CA ALA A 23 -2.60 3.14 -2.34
C ALA A 23 -2.83 2.14 -1.21
N HIS A 24 -3.83 1.27 -1.36
CA HIS A 24 -4.08 0.23 -0.38
C HIS A 24 -3.36 -1.07 -0.77
N GLY A 25 -2.57 -1.65 0.14
CA GLY A 25 -1.92 -2.96 -0.04
C GLY A 25 -2.84 -4.19 -0.17
N LEU A 26 -4.12 -4.02 -0.52
CA LEU A 26 -5.05 -5.12 -0.80
C LEU A 26 -5.93 -4.75 -2.00
N GLY A 27 -6.01 -5.65 -2.99
CA GLY A 27 -6.76 -5.44 -4.23
C GLY A 27 -5.92 -4.99 -5.42
N GLY A 28 -4.68 -4.55 -5.17
CA GLY A 28 -3.74 -4.12 -6.18
C GLY A 28 -4.00 -2.70 -6.70
N VAL A 29 -3.04 -2.20 -7.46
CA VAL A 29 -3.09 -0.88 -8.10
C VAL A 29 -2.85 -1.07 -9.58
N SER A 30 -3.74 -0.50 -10.41
CA SER A 30 -3.53 -0.49 -11.87
C SER A 30 -2.75 0.75 -12.25
N ILE A 31 -1.63 0.56 -12.96
CA ILE A 31 -0.68 1.62 -13.28
C ILE A 31 -0.33 1.54 -14.77
N ARG A 32 0.04 2.67 -15.37
CA ARG A 32 0.74 2.62 -16.66
C ARG A 32 2.20 2.30 -16.41
N PRO A 33 2.88 1.48 -17.23
CA PRO A 33 4.29 1.15 -17.03
C PRO A 33 5.20 2.38 -16.91
N GLU A 34 4.91 3.43 -17.68
CA GLU A 34 5.62 4.71 -17.68
C GLU A 34 5.49 5.51 -16.38
N PHE A 35 4.63 5.09 -15.45
CA PHE A 35 4.56 5.68 -14.11
C PHE A 35 5.71 5.23 -13.21
N LEU A 36 6.55 4.29 -13.63
CA LEU A 36 7.75 3.88 -12.91
C LEU A 36 9.00 4.36 -13.65
N ASP A 37 9.98 4.89 -12.93
CA ASP A 37 11.32 5.19 -13.46
C ASP A 37 12.39 4.32 -12.79
N GLN A 38 13.65 4.52 -13.17
CA GLN A 38 14.76 3.69 -12.67
C GLN A 38 14.93 3.75 -11.15
N ASP A 39 14.62 4.87 -10.49
CA ASP A 39 14.75 5.00 -9.04
C ASP A 39 13.72 4.10 -8.31
N ASP A 40 12.54 3.87 -8.92
CA ASP A 40 11.47 3.05 -8.31
C ASP A 40 11.82 1.56 -8.19
N PHE A 41 12.81 1.11 -8.97
CA PHE A 41 13.33 -0.26 -8.92
C PHE A 41 14.49 -0.43 -7.93
N ASN A 42 15.05 0.67 -7.41
CA ASN A 42 16.13 0.66 -6.43
C ASN A 42 15.55 0.77 -5.00
N ILE A 43 14.81 -0.26 -4.60
CA ILE A 43 14.11 -0.28 -3.31
C ILE A 43 15.11 -0.60 -2.19
N PRO A 44 15.22 0.24 -1.14
CA PRO A 44 16.08 -0.06 0.00
C PRO A 44 15.63 -1.31 0.77
N GLU A 45 16.58 -1.88 1.53
CA GLU A 45 16.32 -2.96 2.49
C GLU A 45 15.17 -2.59 3.45
N VAL A 46 14.39 -3.58 3.90
CA VAL A 46 13.15 -3.48 4.68
C VAL A 46 11.95 -2.87 3.92
N ILE A 47 12.18 -1.81 3.13
CA ILE A 47 11.10 -1.04 2.47
C ILE A 47 10.37 -1.87 1.41
N TRP A 48 11.03 -2.85 0.82
CA TRP A 48 10.41 -3.75 -0.16
C TRP A 48 9.20 -4.53 0.41
N ALA A 49 9.11 -4.70 1.73
CA ALA A 49 7.98 -5.35 2.39
C ALA A 49 6.72 -4.48 2.51
N VAL A 50 6.80 -3.20 2.14
CA VAL A 50 5.71 -2.20 2.22
C VAL A 50 5.53 -1.49 0.86
N ASP A 51 5.24 -2.31 -0.15
CA ASP A 51 5.07 -1.90 -1.55
C ASP A 51 4.01 -0.81 -1.75
N ASP A 52 2.94 -0.84 -0.95
CA ASP A 52 1.86 0.15 -1.01
C ASP A 52 2.32 1.57 -0.65
N ILE A 53 3.15 1.71 0.39
CA ILE A 53 3.74 3.01 0.77
C ILE A 53 4.83 3.40 -0.23
N TRP A 54 5.70 2.47 -0.63
CA TRP A 54 6.75 2.74 -1.62
C TRP A 54 6.17 3.27 -2.93
N LEU A 55 5.18 2.58 -3.49
CA LEU A 55 4.51 2.95 -4.73
C LEU A 55 3.80 4.31 -4.60
N SER A 56 3.21 4.60 -3.45
CA SER A 56 2.57 5.89 -3.20
C SER A 56 3.59 7.03 -3.22
N GLY A 57 4.77 6.82 -2.61
CA GLY A 57 5.84 7.82 -2.62
C GLY A 57 6.47 8.00 -3.99
N ALA A 58 6.59 6.91 -4.77
CA ALA A 58 6.99 6.95 -6.17
C ALA A 58 6.04 7.83 -7.00
N PHE A 59 4.74 7.77 -6.74
CA PHE A 59 3.78 8.61 -7.44
C PHE A 59 3.79 10.06 -6.97
N GLU A 60 3.85 10.29 -5.66
CA GLU A 60 3.88 11.62 -5.06
C GLU A 60 5.08 12.44 -5.58
N ARG A 61 6.29 11.86 -5.58
CA ARG A 61 7.50 12.57 -6.09
C ARG A 61 7.41 12.96 -7.57
N LYS A 62 6.46 12.39 -8.32
CA LYS A 62 6.19 12.68 -9.74
C LYS A 62 4.89 13.46 -9.95
N GLY A 63 4.17 13.83 -8.89
CA GLY A 63 2.88 14.51 -8.96
C GLY A 63 1.77 13.64 -9.60
N ILE A 64 1.88 12.32 -9.50
CA ILE A 64 0.88 11.38 -10.02
C ILE A 64 -0.14 11.10 -8.93
N GLY A 65 -1.39 11.54 -9.11
CA GLY A 65 -2.46 11.28 -8.14
C GLY A 65 -2.97 9.84 -8.19
N ILE A 66 -3.31 9.28 -7.02
CA ILE A 66 -3.89 7.93 -6.90
C ILE A 66 -5.41 8.02 -6.85
N TRP A 67 -6.10 7.43 -7.83
CA TRP A 67 -7.56 7.40 -7.88
C TRP A 67 -8.13 6.15 -7.18
N ALA A 68 -8.94 6.37 -6.15
CA ALA A 68 -9.74 5.34 -5.49
C ALA A 68 -11.16 5.31 -6.04
N GLU A 69 -11.61 4.14 -6.53
CA GLU A 69 -12.94 3.97 -7.13
C GLU A 69 -13.92 3.34 -6.14
N LYS A 70 -15.03 4.04 -5.84
CA LYS A 70 -16.03 3.56 -4.86
C LYS A 70 -16.78 2.30 -5.31
N THR A 71 -16.89 2.09 -6.62
CA THR A 71 -17.67 0.98 -7.20
C THR A 71 -16.88 -0.33 -7.25
N VAL A 72 -15.58 -0.29 -6.98
CA VAL A 72 -14.72 -1.47 -6.94
C VAL A 72 -14.66 -1.98 -5.49
N PRO A 73 -15.20 -3.18 -5.20
CA PRO A 73 -15.09 -3.76 -3.87
C PRO A 73 -13.67 -4.30 -3.62
N LEU A 74 -13.22 -4.25 -2.38
CA LEU A 74 -12.01 -4.95 -1.97
C LEU A 74 -12.21 -6.46 -2.09
N PRO A 75 -11.20 -7.20 -2.57
CA PRO A 75 -11.26 -8.65 -2.56
C PRO A 75 -11.35 -9.16 -1.12
N PRO A 76 -12.09 -10.24 -0.87
CA PRO A 76 -12.07 -10.88 0.43
C PRO A 76 -10.66 -11.43 0.72
N ALA A 77 -10.22 -11.31 1.98
CA ALA A 77 -8.97 -11.91 2.40
C ALA A 77 -9.02 -13.45 2.22
N GLY A 78 -8.01 -14.00 1.56
CA GLY A 78 -7.84 -15.44 1.41
C GLY A 78 -7.38 -16.14 2.70
N ASP A 79 -7.32 -17.46 2.69
CA ASP A 79 -6.93 -18.27 3.85
C ASP A 79 -5.49 -17.98 4.32
N ALA A 80 -4.60 -17.55 3.42
CA ALA A 80 -3.23 -17.18 3.75
C ALA A 80 -3.18 -16.08 4.82
N ALA A 81 -4.11 -15.11 4.77
CA ALA A 81 -4.19 -14.03 5.74
C ALA A 81 -4.50 -14.51 7.18
N ARG A 82 -4.99 -15.75 7.36
CA ARG A 82 -5.26 -16.34 8.69
C ARG A 82 -4.18 -17.30 9.17
N LYS A 83 -3.25 -17.68 8.29
CA LYS A 83 -2.22 -18.71 8.56
C LYS A 83 -0.82 -18.11 8.62
N SER A 84 -0.52 -17.22 7.68
CA SER A 84 0.79 -16.60 7.50
C SER A 84 0.57 -15.20 6.93
N SER A 85 0.03 -14.31 7.77
CA SER A 85 -0.30 -12.95 7.38
C SER A 85 0.97 -12.13 7.16
N LEU A 86 1.12 -11.53 5.97
CA LEU A 86 2.21 -10.58 5.72
C LEU A 86 2.12 -9.37 6.67
N ALA A 87 0.91 -8.94 7.02
CA ALA A 87 0.69 -7.83 7.95
C ALA A 87 1.12 -8.12 9.40
N GLU A 88 1.28 -9.40 9.76
CA GLU A 88 1.77 -9.84 11.08
C GLU A 88 3.20 -10.39 11.02
N SER A 89 3.83 -10.36 9.84
CA SER A 89 5.19 -10.85 9.66
C SER A 89 6.21 -9.85 10.20
N VAL A 90 7.34 -10.39 10.70
CA VAL A 90 8.54 -9.61 11.01
C VAL A 90 9.57 -9.97 9.94
N ILE A 91 9.99 -8.98 9.16
CA ILE A 91 10.94 -9.13 8.05
C ILE A 91 12.13 -8.24 8.37
N GLU A 92 13.34 -8.80 8.35
CA GLU A 92 14.58 -8.06 8.63
C GLU A 92 14.50 -7.27 9.96
N ASP A 93 13.97 -7.91 11.01
CA ASP A 93 13.74 -7.34 12.34
C ASP A 93 12.73 -6.16 12.40
N HIS A 94 11.96 -5.94 11.33
CA HIS A 94 10.91 -4.92 11.28
C HIS A 94 9.52 -5.57 11.18
N ASP A 95 8.65 -5.20 12.12
CA ASP A 95 7.21 -5.44 11.96
C ASP A 95 6.60 -4.47 10.94
N ARG A 96 5.32 -4.66 10.61
CA ARG A 96 4.62 -3.80 9.64
C ARG A 96 4.72 -2.31 9.97
N ARG A 97 4.58 -1.95 11.24
CA ARG A 97 4.61 -0.53 11.66
C ARG A 97 6.02 0.05 11.52
N ALA A 98 7.04 -0.72 11.90
CA ALA A 98 8.42 -0.32 11.78
C ALA A 98 8.84 -0.16 10.31
N ALA A 99 8.43 -1.09 9.44
CA ALA A 99 8.68 -1.01 8.00
C ALA A 99 7.94 0.18 7.34
N ASP A 100 6.67 0.40 7.71
CA ASP A 100 5.89 1.55 7.22
C ASP A 100 6.58 2.88 7.56
N LEU A 101 7.01 3.03 8.83
CA LEU A 101 7.70 4.23 9.29
C LEU A 101 9.08 4.39 8.62
N ALA A 102 9.81 3.30 8.40
CA ALA A 102 11.09 3.33 7.70
C ALA A 102 10.91 3.84 6.25
N CYS A 103 9.87 3.37 5.55
CA CYS A 103 9.56 3.84 4.20
C CYS A 103 9.17 5.32 4.17
N ILE A 104 8.25 5.75 5.05
CA ILE A 104 7.84 7.18 5.13
C ILE A 104 9.05 8.06 5.44
N THR A 105 9.86 7.67 6.43
CA THR A 105 11.08 8.41 6.82
C THR A 105 12.08 8.50 5.66
N TYR A 106 12.24 7.42 4.91
CA TYR A 106 13.08 7.42 3.71
C TYR A 106 12.57 8.40 2.67
N MET A 107 11.27 8.36 2.36
CA MET A 107 10.64 9.25 1.38
C MET A 107 10.78 10.73 1.76
N GLN A 108 10.54 11.05 3.04
CA GLN A 108 10.75 12.40 3.58
C GLN A 108 12.21 12.86 3.43
N LYS A 109 13.18 12.04 3.84
CA LYS A 109 14.61 12.40 3.81
C LYS A 109 15.17 12.50 2.39
N ARG A 110 14.76 11.60 1.49
CA ARG A 110 15.32 11.47 0.13
C ARG A 110 14.66 12.39 -0.89
N TYR A 111 13.35 12.61 -0.75
CA TYR A 111 12.54 13.33 -1.74
C TYR A 111 11.80 14.55 -1.17
N GLY A 112 11.78 14.75 0.15
CA GLY A 112 11.11 15.90 0.77
C GLY A 112 9.59 15.88 0.67
N ILE A 113 8.99 14.69 0.50
CA ILE A 113 7.54 14.50 0.41
C ILE A 113 6.94 14.07 1.74
N TRP A 114 5.64 14.30 1.93
CA TRP A 114 4.90 13.99 3.17
C TRP A 114 5.54 14.59 4.44
N THR A 115 6.18 15.75 4.30
CA THR A 115 6.59 16.57 5.43
C THR A 115 5.43 17.49 5.80
N ASP A 116 5.46 18.04 7.00
CA ASP A 116 4.59 19.16 7.33
C ASP A 116 4.86 20.29 6.31
N ALA A 117 3.80 20.94 5.83
CA ALA A 117 3.96 22.17 5.07
C ALA A 117 4.66 23.18 5.99
N GLU A 118 5.67 23.90 5.49
CA GLU A 118 6.29 25.02 6.22
C GLU A 118 5.17 25.92 6.79
N THR A 119 5.10 25.99 8.12
CA THR A 119 4.36 27.03 8.85
C THR A 119 5.13 28.34 8.82
#